data_AF-A0A7Y2YN55-F1
#
_entry.id   AF-A0A7Y2YN55-F1
#
_cell.length_a   1.000
_cell.length_b   1.000
_cell.length_c   1.000
_cell.angle_alpha   90.00
_cell.angle_beta   90.00
_cell.angle_gamma   90.00
#
_symmetry.space_group_name_H-M   'P 1'
#
loop_
_entity.id
_entity.type
_entity.pdbx_description
1 polymer ?
#
loop_
_entity_poly.entity_id
_entity_poly.type
_entity_poly.pdbx_seq_one_letter_code
_entity_poly.pdbx_strand_id
1 'polypeptide(L)'
;MKTKHVYAVLIVFSLFIGCKNDKIEHSQSKELNTNMKKKEVVYQVFTRLFGNTNTTNKPWGTIEENGVGKFKDFTKKALGEIKDLGVSYIWYTGVPHHDVITDYTAYGISNDDPDVVKGRAGSPYAVKDYYNVNPDLAENVEHRLQEFEDLIARTHEAGLKVL
;
A
#
# COMPACT_ATOMS: atom_id res chain seq x y z
N MET A 1 -78.18 1.89 36.26
CA MET A 1 -77.15 1.12 35.52
C MET A 1 -76.74 1.67 34.16
N LYS A 2 -77.47 2.61 33.54
CA LYS A 2 -77.17 3.10 32.17
C LYS A 2 -76.09 4.20 32.06
N THR A 3 -75.79 4.95 33.13
CA THR A 3 -74.81 6.06 33.07
C THR A 3 -73.34 5.63 33.20
N LYS A 4 -73.04 4.55 33.94
CA LYS A 4 -71.66 4.02 34.05
C LYS A 4 -71.12 3.42 32.74
N HIS A 5 -72.00 2.91 31.88
CA HIS A 5 -71.64 2.39 30.57
C HIS A 5 -71.40 3.51 29.54
N VAL A 6 -72.04 4.68 29.71
CA VAL A 6 -71.81 5.85 28.85
C VAL A 6 -70.42 6.45 29.08
N TYR A 7 -69.95 6.52 30.33
CA TYR A 7 -68.58 6.95 30.63
C TYR A 7 -67.53 5.93 30.18
N ALA A 8 -67.82 4.63 30.26
CA ALA A 8 -66.93 3.59 29.75
C ALA A 8 -66.80 3.63 28.21
N VAL A 9 -67.88 3.94 27.49
CA VAL A 9 -67.85 4.08 26.01
C VAL A 9 -67.13 5.37 25.58
N LEU A 10 -67.26 6.47 26.34
CA LEU A 10 -66.54 7.73 26.07
C LEU A 10 -65.03 7.64 26.31
N ILE A 11 -64.57 6.81 27.25
CA ILE A 11 -63.13 6.59 27.53
C ILE A 11 -62.47 5.66 26.50
N VAL A 12 -63.24 4.77 25.86
CA VAL A 12 -62.72 3.88 24.80
C VAL A 12 -62.60 4.61 23.45
N PHE A 13 -63.42 5.65 23.21
CA PHE A 13 -63.38 6.40 21.95
C PHE A 13 -62.22 7.41 21.87
N SER A 14 -61.66 7.86 23.00
CA SER A 14 -60.51 8.78 23.04
C SER A 14 -59.16 8.11 22.77
N LEU A 15 -59.11 6.78 22.68
CA LEU A 15 -57.89 6.02 22.35
C LEU A 15 -57.66 5.84 20.84
N PHE A 16 -58.58 6.26 19.98
CA PHE A 16 -58.48 6.09 18.52
C PHE A 16 -58.11 7.37 17.73
N ILE A 17 -57.81 8.49 18.39
CA ILE A 17 -57.45 9.77 17.72
C ILE A 17 -55.93 10.06 17.79
N GLY A 18 -55.14 9.14 18.33
CA GLY A 18 -53.68 9.29 18.45
C GLY A 18 -52.89 8.63 17.33
N CYS A 19 -52.97 9.15 16.10
CA CYS A 19 -51.90 9.09 15.08
C CYS A 19 -52.34 9.90 13.85
N LYS A 20 -52.06 11.21 13.87
CA LYS A 20 -51.94 11.96 12.62
C LYS A 20 -50.63 11.47 11.98
N ASN A 21 -50.73 10.61 10.97
CA ASN A 21 -49.65 10.46 10.00
C ASN A 21 -49.60 11.75 9.21
N ASP A 22 -48.86 12.75 9.73
CA ASP A 22 -48.27 13.74 8.85
C ASP A 22 -47.42 12.93 7.88
N LYS A 23 -47.88 12.88 6.63
CA LYS A 23 -47.06 12.37 5.53
C LYS A 23 -45.85 13.28 5.51
N ILE A 24 -44.75 12.81 6.10
CA ILE A 24 -43.43 13.26 5.70
C ILE A 24 -43.38 12.91 4.23
N GLU A 25 -43.64 13.89 3.37
CA GLU A 25 -43.21 13.82 1.99
C GLU A 25 -41.73 13.52 2.07
N HIS A 26 -41.40 12.26 1.82
CA HIS A 26 -40.05 11.82 1.62
C HIS A 26 -39.63 12.55 0.35
N SER A 27 -39.14 13.77 0.53
CA SER A 27 -38.34 14.50 -0.43
C SER A 27 -37.41 13.45 -0.99
N GLN A 28 -37.60 13.15 -2.28
CA GLN A 28 -36.75 12.23 -2.99
C GLN A 28 -35.34 12.71 -2.72
N SER A 29 -34.61 11.95 -1.90
CA SER A 29 -33.20 12.18 -1.67
C SER A 29 -32.59 11.98 -3.04
N LYS A 30 -32.36 13.11 -3.72
CA LYS A 30 -31.66 13.20 -5.00
C LYS A 30 -30.46 12.29 -4.85
N GLU A 31 -30.51 11.15 -5.51
CA GLU A 31 -29.47 10.13 -5.46
C GLU A 31 -28.19 10.86 -5.85
N LEU A 32 -27.38 11.18 -4.84
CA LEU A 32 -26.17 11.93 -5.02
C LEU A 32 -25.25 10.92 -5.70
N ASN A 33 -25.26 10.96 -7.03
CA ASN A 33 -24.37 10.22 -7.89
C ASN A 33 -22.97 10.81 -7.71
N THR A 34 -22.44 10.62 -6.51
CA THR A 34 -21.08 10.97 -6.18
C THR A 34 -20.27 9.83 -6.74
N ASN A 35 -19.78 10.04 -7.95
CA ASN A 35 -18.52 9.46 -8.37
C ASN A 35 -17.43 10.02 -7.44
N MET A 36 -17.48 9.68 -6.14
CA MET A 36 -16.45 10.05 -5.18
C MET A 36 -15.24 9.28 -5.63
N LYS A 37 -14.25 10.03 -6.15
CA LYS A 37 -12.93 9.50 -6.44
C LYS A 37 -12.51 8.69 -5.20
N LYS A 38 -12.32 7.38 -5.36
CA LYS A 38 -11.87 6.51 -4.27
C LYS A 38 -10.62 7.16 -3.65
N LYS A 39 -10.56 7.18 -2.32
CA LYS A 39 -9.41 7.72 -1.59
C LYS A 39 -8.14 7.00 -2.05
N GLU A 40 -7.18 7.78 -2.53
CA GLU A 40 -5.88 7.27 -2.93
C GLU A 40 -5.04 7.03 -1.68
N VAL A 41 -4.54 5.80 -1.53
CA VAL A 41 -3.70 5.39 -0.40
C VAL A 41 -2.37 4.90 -0.96
N VAL A 42 -1.28 5.53 -0.53
CA VAL A 42 0.08 5.20 -0.94
C VAL A 42 0.74 4.35 0.15
N TYR A 43 1.22 3.17 -0.23
CA TYR A 43 2.11 2.36 0.60
C TYR A 43 3.55 2.62 0.16
N GLN A 44 4.28 3.43 0.92
CA GLN A 44 5.70 3.62 0.71
C GLN A 44 6.46 2.48 1.39
N VAL A 45 7.29 1.79 0.61
CA VAL A 45 8.10 0.67 1.09
C VAL A 45 9.56 0.93 0.78
N PHE A 46 10.43 0.62 1.74
CA PHE A 46 11.85 0.56 1.46
C PHE A 46 12.20 -0.84 0.94
N THR A 47 12.36 -0.96 -0.38
CA THR A 47 12.53 -2.24 -1.10
C THR A 47 13.65 -3.09 -0.52
N ARG A 48 14.75 -2.46 -0.09
CA ARG A 48 15.90 -3.12 0.52
C ARG A 48 15.57 -3.92 1.80
N LEU A 49 14.55 -3.50 2.54
CA LEU A 49 14.17 -4.14 3.81
C LEU A 49 13.00 -5.11 3.64
N PHE A 50 12.16 -4.91 2.63
CA PHE A 50 10.99 -5.75 2.41
C PHE A 50 11.41 -7.16 2.02
N GLY A 51 10.90 -8.17 2.73
CA GLY A 51 11.20 -9.57 2.44
C GLY A 51 12.53 -10.09 2.97
N ASN A 52 13.40 -9.22 3.49
CA ASN A 52 14.63 -9.67 4.14
C ASN A 52 14.29 -10.39 5.46
N THR A 53 14.49 -11.70 5.49
CA THR A 53 14.26 -12.53 6.68
C THR A 53 15.50 -12.70 7.55
N ASN A 54 16.67 -12.23 7.09
CA ASN A 54 17.88 -12.22 7.90
C ASN A 54 17.72 -11.18 9.02
N THR A 55 17.84 -11.64 10.27
CA THR A 55 17.69 -10.80 11.47
C THR A 55 19.00 -10.18 11.93
N THR A 56 20.11 -10.49 11.26
CA THR A 56 21.41 -9.88 11.53
C THR A 56 21.35 -8.40 11.19
N ASN A 57 21.68 -7.58 12.18
CA ASN A 57 21.79 -6.13 12.04
C ASN A 57 23.15 -5.68 12.58
N LYS A 58 24.20 -6.12 11.89
CA LYS A 58 25.58 -5.75 12.22
C LYS A 58 25.83 -4.35 11.68
N PRO A 59 26.20 -3.38 12.54
CA PRO A 59 26.64 -2.07 12.07
C PRO A 59 27.79 -2.23 11.07
N TRP A 60 27.69 -1.56 9.92
CA TRP A 60 28.66 -1.67 8.82
C TRP A 60 28.82 -3.09 8.26
N GLY A 61 27.84 -3.98 8.46
CA GLY A 61 27.86 -5.32 7.89
C GLY A 61 27.70 -5.32 6.37
N THR A 62 28.24 -6.35 5.72
CA THR A 62 28.09 -6.53 4.28
C THR A 62 26.67 -6.97 3.90
N ILE A 63 26.39 -6.97 2.60
CA ILE A 63 25.11 -7.45 2.07
C ILE A 63 24.89 -8.94 2.37
N GLU A 64 25.97 -9.73 2.41
CA GLU A 64 25.94 -11.16 2.77
C GLU A 64 25.68 -11.35 4.27
N GLU A 65 26.25 -10.50 5.13
CA GLU A 65 26.06 -10.58 6.58
C GLU A 65 24.63 -10.18 7.00
N ASN A 66 24.14 -9.04 6.51
CA ASN A 66 22.87 -8.46 6.94
C ASN A 66 21.67 -8.85 6.06
N GLY A 67 21.93 -9.42 4.88
CA GLY A 67 20.89 -9.68 3.89
C GLY A 67 20.33 -8.41 3.25
N VAL A 68 19.45 -8.65 2.28
CA VAL A 68 18.77 -7.62 1.50
C VAL A 68 17.47 -8.19 0.93
N GLY A 69 16.43 -7.37 0.90
CA GLY A 69 15.20 -7.66 0.19
C GLY A 69 15.40 -7.61 -1.32
N LYS A 70 14.69 -8.45 -2.05
CA LYS A 70 14.77 -8.62 -3.50
C LYS A 70 13.45 -8.28 -4.18
N PHE A 71 13.48 -7.95 -5.47
CA PHE A 71 12.27 -7.72 -6.26
C PHE A 71 11.32 -8.94 -6.23
N LYS A 72 11.88 -10.16 -6.17
CA LYS A 72 11.10 -11.40 -6.05
C LYS A 72 10.32 -11.53 -4.75
N ASP A 73 10.70 -10.82 -3.70
CA ASP A 73 10.06 -10.93 -2.38
C ASP A 73 8.66 -10.29 -2.35
N PHE A 74 8.38 -9.39 -3.29
CA PHE A 74 7.04 -8.89 -3.58
C PHE A 74 6.25 -9.93 -4.38
N THR A 75 5.91 -11.02 -3.68
CA THR A 75 5.12 -12.13 -4.21
C THR A 75 3.67 -11.71 -4.47
N LYS A 76 2.94 -12.50 -5.27
CA LYS A 76 1.50 -12.30 -5.49
C LYS A 76 0.71 -12.25 -4.18
N LYS A 77 1.08 -13.09 -3.21
CA LYS A 77 0.48 -13.10 -1.87
C LYS A 77 0.77 -11.78 -1.14
N ALA A 78 2.02 -11.36 -1.07
CA ALA A 78 2.41 -10.13 -0.39
C ALA A 78 1.73 -8.89 -0.98
N LEU A 79 1.67 -8.79 -2.31
CA LEU A 79 0.99 -7.69 -3.01
C LEU A 79 -0.53 -7.74 -2.80
N GLY A 80 -1.13 -8.93 -2.78
CA GLY A 80 -2.53 -9.13 -2.43
C GLY A 80 -2.84 -8.68 -1.00
N GLU A 81 -2.01 -9.03 -0.04
CA GLU A 81 -2.16 -8.59 1.36
C GLU A 81 -2.02 -7.06 1.48
N ILE A 82 -1.08 -6.44 0.76
CA ILE A 82 -0.97 -4.96 0.68
C ILE A 82 -2.24 -4.36 0.07
N LYS A 83 -2.82 -4.99 -0.96
CA LYS A 83 -4.07 -4.53 -1.58
C LYS A 83 -5.25 -4.60 -0.61
N ASP A 84 -5.32 -5.67 0.18
CA ASP A 84 -6.39 -5.91 1.16
C ASP A 84 -6.40 -4.88 2.30
N LEU A 85 -5.27 -4.22 2.57
CA LEU A 85 -5.20 -3.04 3.46
C LEU A 85 -5.91 -1.80 2.89
N GLY A 86 -6.45 -1.86 1.67
CA GLY A 86 -7.09 -0.74 0.99
C GLY A 86 -6.13 0.16 0.20
N VAL A 87 -4.91 -0.32 -0.06
CA VAL A 87 -3.88 0.43 -0.80
C VAL A 87 -4.27 0.59 -2.26
N SER A 88 -3.96 1.77 -2.81
CA SER A 88 -4.18 2.11 -4.22
C SER A 88 -2.88 2.18 -5.01
N TYR A 89 -1.83 2.73 -4.40
CA TYR A 89 -0.51 2.90 -5.00
C TYR A 89 0.57 2.33 -4.09
N ILE A 90 1.61 1.74 -4.67
CA ILE A 90 2.84 1.40 -3.97
C ILE A 90 3.98 2.26 -4.50
N TRP A 91 4.80 2.75 -3.58
CA TRP A 91 6.01 3.50 -3.90
C TRP A 91 7.24 2.72 -3.44
N TYR A 92 7.97 2.17 -4.41
CA TYR A 92 9.20 1.41 -4.17
C TYR A 92 10.39 2.36 -3.99
N THR A 93 10.72 2.66 -2.73
CA THR A 93 11.84 3.55 -2.41
C THR A 93 13.18 2.84 -2.64
N GLY A 94 14.12 3.52 -3.29
CA GLY A 94 15.49 3.05 -3.50
C GLY A 94 15.69 2.13 -4.71
N VAL A 95 14.74 2.09 -5.65
CA VAL A 95 14.86 1.28 -6.87
C VAL A 95 15.92 1.80 -7.84
N PRO A 96 15.99 3.10 -8.19
CA PRO A 96 17.04 3.59 -9.08
C PRO A 96 18.42 3.27 -8.53
N HIS A 97 19.37 3.03 -9.43
CA HIS A 97 20.73 2.71 -9.06
C HIS A 97 21.37 3.90 -8.33
N HIS A 98 21.57 3.71 -7.04
CA HIS A 98 22.19 4.66 -6.13
C HIS A 98 23.57 4.15 -5.69
N ASP A 99 24.37 5.03 -5.11
CA ASP A 99 25.72 4.69 -4.68
C ASP A 99 25.72 3.54 -3.66
N VAL A 100 26.59 2.56 -3.84
CA VAL A 100 26.78 1.39 -2.94
C VAL A 100 28.25 0.97 -2.91
N ILE A 101 28.66 0.29 -1.84
CA ILE A 101 30.05 -0.20 -1.68
C ILE A 101 30.20 -1.68 -2.05
N THR A 102 29.10 -2.35 -2.39
CA THR A 102 29.14 -3.72 -2.92
C THR A 102 29.82 -3.74 -4.29
N ASP A 103 30.78 -4.64 -4.51
CA ASP A 103 31.52 -4.74 -5.78
C ASP A 103 30.67 -5.46 -6.84
N TYR A 104 30.39 -4.74 -7.93
CA TYR A 104 29.65 -5.25 -9.09
C TYR A 104 30.46 -5.14 -10.40
N THR A 105 31.80 -5.04 -10.31
CA THR A 105 32.69 -4.92 -11.47
C THR A 105 32.58 -6.08 -12.46
N ALA A 106 32.27 -7.28 -11.97
CA ALA A 106 31.98 -8.46 -12.80
C ALA A 106 30.80 -8.23 -13.77
N TYR A 107 29.90 -7.30 -13.45
CA TYR A 107 28.74 -6.93 -14.26
C TYR A 107 28.93 -5.59 -15.00
N GLY A 108 30.17 -5.11 -15.10
CA GLY A 108 30.51 -3.86 -15.77
C GLY A 108 30.11 -2.59 -15.00
N ILE A 109 29.87 -2.68 -13.68
CA ILE A 109 29.56 -1.53 -12.83
C ILE A 109 30.81 -1.07 -12.10
N SER A 110 31.14 0.21 -12.23
CA SER A 110 32.24 0.82 -11.49
C SER A 110 31.92 0.93 -10.00
N ASN A 111 32.95 0.71 -9.17
CA ASN A 111 32.86 0.91 -7.73
C ASN A 111 32.68 2.40 -7.39
N ASP A 112 31.93 2.66 -6.33
CA ASP A 112 31.78 4.00 -5.76
C ASP A 112 32.86 4.29 -4.71
N ASP A 113 33.05 5.57 -4.41
CA ASP A 113 34.04 6.02 -3.43
C ASP A 113 33.50 5.84 -2.00
N PRO A 114 34.11 4.98 -1.16
CA PRO A 114 33.65 4.74 0.21
C PRO A 114 33.66 5.98 1.11
N ASP A 115 34.43 7.02 0.79
CA ASP A 115 34.50 8.24 1.60
C ASP A 115 33.26 9.14 1.44
N VAL A 116 32.47 8.96 0.36
CA VAL A 116 31.26 9.78 0.10
C VAL A 116 29.96 9.00 0.34
N VAL A 117 29.98 7.68 0.28
CA VAL A 117 28.79 6.85 0.43
C VAL A 117 28.36 6.74 1.89
N LYS A 118 27.06 6.94 2.15
CA LYS A 118 26.48 6.84 3.49
C LYS A 118 26.29 5.38 3.89
N GLY A 119 27.28 4.82 4.60
CA GLY A 119 27.27 3.41 4.97
C GLY A 119 27.68 2.50 3.80
N ARG A 120 27.46 1.19 3.93
CA ARG A 120 27.79 0.24 2.84
C ARG A 120 26.69 0.12 1.79
N ALA A 121 25.43 0.20 2.24
CA ALA A 121 24.24 0.11 1.39
C ALA A 121 23.88 1.42 0.69
N GLY A 122 24.57 2.52 1.02
CA GLY A 122 24.28 3.84 0.52
C GLY A 122 22.93 4.41 0.93
N SER A 123 22.63 5.59 0.38
CA SER A 123 21.35 6.25 0.58
C SER A 123 20.44 5.97 -0.61
N PRO A 124 19.17 5.57 -0.41
CA PRO A 124 18.23 5.34 -1.52
C PRO A 124 17.90 6.61 -2.34
N TYR A 125 18.38 7.78 -1.88
CA TYR A 125 18.23 9.07 -2.55
C TYR A 125 19.52 9.59 -3.20
N ALA A 126 20.65 8.88 -3.06
CA ALA A 126 21.91 9.20 -3.73
C ALA A 126 21.98 8.50 -5.09
N VAL A 127 21.02 8.81 -5.96
CA VAL A 127 20.90 8.17 -7.28
C VAL A 127 22.04 8.61 -8.19
N LYS A 128 22.76 7.64 -8.77
CA LYS A 128 23.86 7.87 -9.72
C LYS A 128 23.51 7.46 -11.15
N ASP A 129 22.56 6.55 -11.32
CA ASP A 129 22.08 6.12 -12.63
C ASP A 129 20.54 5.97 -12.61
N TYR A 130 19.89 6.87 -13.36
CA TYR A 130 18.43 6.94 -13.48
C TYR A 130 17.86 5.98 -14.53
N TYR A 131 18.71 5.33 -15.33
CA TYR A 131 18.30 4.41 -16.40
C TYR A 131 18.42 2.94 -16.00
N ASN A 132 18.89 2.68 -14.78
CA ASN A 132 19.07 1.33 -14.26
C ASN A 132 18.55 1.21 -12.83
N VAL A 133 18.42 -0.03 -12.36
CA VAL A 133 17.95 -0.34 -11.02
C VAL A 133 19.09 -0.82 -10.14
N ASN A 134 18.96 -0.63 -8.83
CA ASN A 134 20.02 -0.97 -7.89
C ASN A 134 20.30 -2.50 -7.92
N PRO A 135 21.56 -2.92 -8.17
CA PRO A 135 21.94 -4.33 -8.22
C PRO A 135 21.67 -5.13 -6.95
N ASP A 136 21.70 -4.48 -5.78
CA ASP A 136 21.41 -5.12 -4.49
C ASP A 136 20.01 -5.77 -4.48
N LEU A 137 19.06 -5.24 -5.25
CA LEU A 137 17.65 -5.63 -5.23
C LEU A 137 17.32 -6.78 -6.18
N ALA A 138 18.23 -7.14 -7.08
CA ALA A 138 18.05 -8.24 -8.02
C ALA A 138 18.57 -9.56 -7.45
N GLU A 139 17.93 -10.67 -7.83
CA GLU A 139 18.47 -12.01 -7.60
C GLU A 139 19.62 -12.30 -8.58
N ASN A 140 19.39 -12.01 -9.86
CA ASN A 140 20.40 -12.02 -10.90
C ASN A 140 20.66 -10.60 -11.39
N VAL A 141 21.86 -10.11 -11.09
CA VAL A 141 22.33 -8.76 -11.41
C VAL A 141 22.32 -8.49 -12.93
N GLU A 142 22.59 -9.46 -13.79
CA GLU A 142 22.53 -9.29 -15.26
C GLU A 142 21.10 -9.05 -15.77
N HIS A 143 20.10 -9.57 -15.06
CA HIS A 143 18.68 -9.47 -15.42
C HIS A 143 17.89 -8.48 -14.56
N ARG A 144 18.58 -7.62 -13.79
CA ARG A 144 17.96 -6.71 -12.82
C ARG A 144 16.80 -5.86 -13.35
N LEU A 145 16.90 -5.36 -14.59
CA LEU A 145 15.84 -4.57 -15.22
C LEU A 145 14.61 -5.44 -15.51
N GLN A 146 14.82 -6.64 -16.03
CA GLN A 146 13.73 -7.60 -16.25
C GLN A 146 13.06 -7.98 -14.93
N GLU A 147 13.82 -8.24 -13.87
CA GLU A 147 13.24 -8.56 -12.56
C GLU A 147 12.40 -7.42 -11.98
N PHE A 148 12.80 -6.17 -12.25
CA PHE A 148 12.02 -5.00 -11.88
C PHE A 148 10.76 -4.86 -12.75
N GLU A 149 10.84 -5.07 -14.06
CA GLU A 149 9.67 -5.11 -14.94
C GLU A 149 8.66 -6.18 -14.49
N ASP A 150 9.15 -7.36 -14.12
CA ASP A 150 8.32 -8.45 -13.60
C ASP A 150 7.66 -8.05 -12.26
N LEU A 151 8.34 -7.30 -11.40
CA LEU A 151 7.74 -6.72 -10.20
C LEU A 151 6.59 -5.76 -10.58
N ILE A 152 6.83 -4.83 -11.50
CA ILE A 152 5.80 -3.89 -11.96
C ILE A 152 4.58 -4.63 -12.53
N ALA A 153 4.81 -5.67 -13.34
CA ALA A 153 3.75 -6.51 -13.87
C ALA A 153 2.95 -7.20 -12.75
N ARG A 154 3.62 -7.86 -11.80
CA ARG A 154 2.97 -8.49 -10.63
C ARG A 154 2.14 -7.49 -9.81
N THR A 155 2.63 -6.27 -9.67
CA THR A 155 1.94 -5.20 -8.93
C THR A 155 0.66 -4.76 -9.62
N HIS A 156 0.69 -4.60 -10.94
CA HIS A 156 -0.51 -4.30 -11.72
C HIS A 156 -1.50 -5.47 -11.71
N GLU A 157 -1.03 -6.72 -11.79
CA GLU A 157 -1.87 -7.92 -11.66
C GLU A 157 -2.61 -7.96 -10.29
N ALA A 158 -1.97 -7.47 -9.23
CA ALA A 158 -2.59 -7.34 -7.90
C ALA A 158 -3.56 -6.15 -7.77
N GLY A 159 -3.79 -5.38 -8.84
CA GLY A 159 -4.68 -4.22 -8.85
C GLY A 159 -4.13 -3.01 -8.07
N LEU A 160 -2.81 -2.94 -7.89
CA LEU A 160 -2.09 -1.80 -7.35
C LEU A 160 -1.48 -0.98 -8.50
N LYS A 161 -1.35 0.33 -8.30
CA LYS A 161 -0.57 1.20 -9.19
C LYS A 161 0.82 1.45 -8.62
N VAL A 162 1.77 1.81 -9.46
CA VAL A 162 3.15 2.14 -9.04
C VAL A 162 3.38 3.65 -9.19
N LEU A 163 4.15 4.24 -8.27
CA LEU A 163 4.67 5.61 -8.32
C LEU A 163 6.17 5.62 -8.61
#